data_AF-A0A838U452-F1
#
_entry.id   AF-A0A838U452-F1
#
_cell.length_a   1.000
_cell.length_b   1.000
_cell.length_c   1.000
_cell.angle_alpha   90.00
_cell.angle_beta   90.00
_cell.angle_gamma   90.00
#
_symmetry.space_group_name_H-M   'P 1'
#
loop_
_entity.id
_entity.type
_entity.pdbx_description
1 polymer ?
#
loop_
_entity_poly.entity_id
_entity_poly.type
_entity_poly.pdbx_seq_one_letter_code
_entity_poly.pdbx_strand_id
1 'polypeptide(L)' 'MSFDSYMLHESDLQLGQLRLLEVDNSIVLPLGVYIRLNITAADVLHS' A
#
# COMPACT_ATOMS: atom_id res chain seq x y z
N MET A 1 4.81 -6.13 14.55
CA MET A 1 4.26 -4.93 13.87
C MET A 1 3.72 -5.37 12.53
N SER A 2 2.43 -5.19 12.33
CA SER A 2 1.72 -5.34 11.06
C SER A 2 0.78 -4.14 10.96
N PHE A 3 0.48 -3.73 9.74
CA PHE A 3 -0.45 -2.64 9.48
C PHE A 3 -1.30 -3.00 8.26
N ASP A 4 -2.47 -2.40 8.19
CA ASP A 4 -3.33 -2.45 7.03
C ASP A 4 -3.08 -1.22 6.16
N SER A 5 -3.17 -1.38 4.85
CA SER A 5 -2.99 -0.31 3.88
C SER A 5 -4.28 -0.13 3.10
N TYR A 6 -4.91 1.03 3.22
CA TYR A 6 -6.16 1.38 2.55
C TYR A 6 -5.96 2.55 1.60
N MET A 7 -6.79 2.60 0.55
CA MET A 7 -6.80 3.71 -0.39
C MET A 7 -7.32 4.99 0.29
N LEU A 8 -6.65 6.11 0.03
CA LEU A 8 -7.12 7.41 0.52
C LEU A 8 -8.40 7.83 -0.21
N HIS A 9 -9.39 8.31 0.54
CA HIS A 9 -10.60 8.89 -0.01
C HIS A 9 -10.30 10.23 -0.70
N GLU A 10 -11.10 10.57 -1.71
CA GLU A 10 -10.88 11.80 -2.49
C GLU A 10 -10.94 13.08 -1.65
N SER A 11 -11.71 13.07 -0.54
CA SER A 11 -11.78 14.16 0.42
C SER A 11 -10.48 14.38 1.18
N ASP A 12 -9.67 13.33 1.31
CA ASP A 12 -8.49 13.30 2.17
C ASP A 12 -7.20 13.48 1.34
N LEU A 13 -7.34 13.53 0.01
CA LEU A 13 -6.23 13.79 -0.90
C LEU A 13 -5.74 15.23 -0.78
N GLN A 14 -4.42 15.36 -0.66
CA GLN A 14 -3.70 16.63 -0.66
C GLN A 14 -3.38 17.09 -2.10
N LEU A 15 -3.04 18.36 -2.27
CA LEU A 15 -2.68 18.88 -3.58
C LEU A 15 -1.44 18.16 -4.13
N GLY A 16 -1.57 17.57 -5.31
CA GLY A 16 -0.50 16.81 -5.98
C GLY A 16 -0.53 15.30 -5.74
N GLN A 17 -1.39 14.82 -4.84
CA GLN A 17 -1.62 13.40 -4.62
C GLN A 17 -2.49 12.78 -5.72
N LEU A 18 -2.22 11.51 -6.05
CA LEU A 18 -2.88 10.81 -7.14
C LEU A 18 -4.15 10.10 -6.69
N ARG A 19 -5.27 10.48 -7.32
CA ARG A 19 -6.57 9.84 -7.10
C ARG A 19 -6.49 8.35 -7.42
N LEU A 20 -7.01 7.51 -6.52
CA LEU A 20 -7.04 6.04 -6.60
C LEU A 20 -5.69 5.32 -6.51
N LEU A 21 -4.59 6.03 -6.27
CA LEU A 21 -3.25 5.43 -6.15
C LEU A 21 -2.59 5.67 -4.80
N GLU A 22 -3.04 6.68 -4.08
CA GLU A 22 -2.52 6.99 -2.76
C GLU A 22 -3.14 6.09 -1.69
N VAL A 23 -2.31 5.74 -0.72
CA VAL A 23 -2.67 4.89 0.43
C VAL A 23 -2.29 5.60 1.73
N ASP A 24 -2.95 5.25 2.82
CA ASP A 24 -2.68 5.78 4.14
C ASP A 24 -1.32 5.32 4.71
N ASN A 25 -0.96 4.05 4.50
CA ASN A 25 0.25 3.42 5.00
C ASN A 25 1.05 2.77 3.86
N SER A 26 2.01 3.52 3.31
CA SER A 26 2.88 2.99 2.25
C SER A 26 3.88 1.96 2.78
N ILE A 27 4.09 0.87 2.05
CA ILE A 27 5.13 -0.12 2.36
C ILE A 27 6.51 0.51 2.11
N VAL A 28 7.31 0.63 3.16
CA VAL A 28 8.69 1.14 3.08
C VAL A 28 9.68 -0.03 3.01
N LEU A 29 10.55 -0.02 2.01
CA LEU A 29 11.56 -1.05 1.78
C LEU A 29 12.98 -0.47 1.68
N PRO A 30 14.00 -1.16 2.20
CA PRO A 30 15.39 -0.75 2.05
C PRO A 30 15.88 -0.94 0.61
N LEU A 31 16.69 -0.01 0.12
CA LEU A 31 17.31 -0.08 -1.20
C LEU A 31 18.61 -0.90 -1.16
N GLY A 32 18.93 -1.57 -2.28
CA GLY A 32 20.22 -2.26 -2.47
C GLY A 32 20.34 -3.63 -1.82
N VAL A 33 19.24 -4.24 -1.38
CA VAL A 33 19.21 -5.58 -0.78
C VAL A 33 18.18 -6.47 -1.47
N TYR A 34 18.38 -7.78 -1.39
CA TYR A 34 17.41 -8.75 -1.91
C TYR A 34 16.23 -8.90 -0.94
N ILE A 35 15.02 -8.67 -1.47
CA ILE A 35 13.76 -8.76 -0.72
C ILE A 35 12.93 -9.91 -1.30
N ARG A 36 12.40 -10.76 -0.42
CA ARG A 36 11.43 -11.81 -0.78
C ARG A 36 10.05 -11.38 -0.28
N LEU A 37 9.09 -11.28 -1.19
CA LEU A 37 7.68 -11.02 -0.87
C LEU A 37 6.89 -12.33 -0.93
N ASN A 38 6.16 -12.65 0.14
CA ASN A 38 5.23 -13.77 0.19
C ASN A 38 3.81 -13.21 0.17
N ILE A 39 3.08 -13.43 -0.92
CA ILE A 39 1.74 -12.88 -1.15
C ILE A 39 0.72 -14.01 -0.95
N THR A 40 -0.29 -13.76 -0.11
CA THR A 40 -1.42 -14.65 0.14
C THR A 40 -2.66 -13.80 0.41
N ALA A 41 -3.85 -14.37 0.21
CA ALA A 41 -5.11 -13.70 0.52
C ALA A 41 -5.82 -14.38 1.70
N ALA A 42 -6.56 -13.59 2.47
CA ALA A 42 -7.35 -14.08 3.60
C ALA A 42 -8.79 -14.49 3.21
N ASP A 43 -9.32 -13.93 2.11
CA ASP A 43 -10.68 -14.17 1.64
C ASP A 43 -10.67 -14.65 0.18
N VAL A 44 -10.77 -13.73 -0.78
CA VAL A 44 -10.80 -14.04 -2.21
C VAL A 44 -9.47 -13.76 -2.89
N LEU A 45 -9.36 -14.18 -4.15
CA LEU A 45 -8.18 -13.93 -4.97
C LEU A 45 -8.00 -12.43 -5.22
N HIS A 46 -6.79 -11.95 -4.94
CA HIS A 46 -6.28 -10.63 -5.32
C HIS A 46 -4.89 -10.80 -5.96
N SER A 47 -4.45 -9.80 -6.73
CA SER A 47 -3.14 -9.79 -7.40
C SER A 47 -2.47 -8.43 -7.28
#